data_AF-A0A2V5Q6H4-F1
#
_entry.id   AF-A0A2V5Q6H4-F1
#
_cell.length_a   1.000
_cell.length_b   1.000
_cell.length_c   1.000
_cell.angle_alpha   90.00
_cell.angle_beta   90.00
_cell.angle_gamma   90.00
#
_symmetry.space_group_name_H-M   'P 1'
#
loop_
_entity.id
_entity.type
_entity.pdbx_description
1 polymer ?
#
loop_
_entity_poly.entity_id
_entity_poly.type
_entity_poly.pdbx_seq_one_letter_code
_entity_poly.pdbx_strand_id
1 'polypeptide(L)' 'MILEKFPEVQRLSASEKLIFVAELWNELEANPSEVPVSREILEELDRRLDHFREHPDEFATWEAVKQRVLGSPA' A
#
# COMPACT_ATOMS: atom_id res chain seq x y z
N MET A 1 -7.56 0.61 21.02
CA MET A 1 -7.44 0.39 19.56
C MET A 1 -8.40 1.30 18.78
N ILE A 2 -8.17 1.60 17.50
CA ILE A 2 -9.11 2.45 16.72
C ILE A 2 -10.52 1.85 16.66
N LEU A 3 -10.64 0.53 16.63
CA LEU A 3 -11.92 -0.21 16.64
C LEU A 3 -12.74 -0.07 17.94
N GLU A 4 -12.14 0.36 19.05
CA GLU A 4 -12.87 0.65 20.28
C GLU A 4 -13.62 2.00 20.19
N LYS A 5 -13.16 2.90 19.33
CA LYS A 5 -13.81 4.20 19.09
C LYS A 5 -15.00 4.09 18.13
N PHE A 6 -15.08 3.00 17.36
CA PHE A 6 -16.10 2.74 16.34
C PHE A 6 -16.68 1.32 16.52
N PRO A 7 -17.41 1.05 17.61
CA PRO A 7 -17.92 -0.30 17.93
C PRO A 7 -18.87 -0.87 16.86
N GLU A 8 -19.53 -0.03 16.08
CA GLU A 8 -20.37 -0.38 14.94
C GLU A 8 -19.63 -1.16 13.86
N VAL A 9 -18.32 -0.90 13.67
CA VAL A 9 -17.48 -1.63 12.71
C VAL A 9 -17.41 -3.11 13.06
N GLN A 10 -17.54 -3.47 14.34
CA GLN A 10 -17.53 -4.88 14.76
C GLN A 10 -18.78 -5.64 14.30
N ARG A 11 -19.91 -4.93 14.12
CA ARG A 11 -21.20 -5.52 13.72
C ARG A 11 -21.28 -5.81 12.22
N LEU A 12 -20.39 -5.22 11.43
CA LEU A 12 -20.30 -5.48 9.99
C LEU A 12 -19.90 -6.93 9.71
N SER A 13 -20.55 -7.53 8.72
CA SER A 13 -20.11 -8.77 8.10
C SER A 13 -18.72 -8.62 7.48
N ALA A 14 -18.06 -9.75 7.16
CA ALA A 14 -16.74 -9.71 6.53
C ALA A 14 -16.76 -8.93 5.19
N SER A 15 -17.80 -9.11 4.37
CA SER A 15 -17.95 -8.41 3.09
C SER A 15 -18.14 -6.91 3.28
N GLU A 16 -18.97 -6.49 4.24
CA GLU A 16 -19.18 -5.07 4.55
C GLU A 16 -17.90 -4.42 5.08
N LYS A 17 -17.10 -5.12 5.90
CA LYS A 17 -15.79 -4.63 6.34
C LYS A 17 -14.84 -4.40 5.17
N LEU A 18 -14.82 -5.30 4.18
CA LEU A 18 -13.99 -5.14 2.99
C LEU A 18 -14.41 -3.92 2.17
N ILE A 19 -15.71 -3.73 1.95
CA ILE A 19 -16.23 -2.55 1.25
C ILE A 19 -15.87 -1.27 2.02
N PHE A 20 -16.10 -1.26 3.33
CA PHE A 20 -15.79 -0.13 4.18
C PHE A 20 -14.30 0.26 4.15
N VAL A 21 -13.39 -0.73 4.20
CA VAL A 21 -11.95 -0.48 4.06
C VAL A 21 -11.62 0.14 2.70
N ALA A 22 -12.25 -0.34 1.61
CA ALA A 22 -12.03 0.21 0.28
C ALA A 22 -12.56 1.65 0.15
N GLU A 23 -13.73 1.95 0.72
CA GLU A 23 -14.30 3.31 0.72
C GLU A 23 -13.42 4.30 1.51
N LEU A 24 -12.97 3.90 2.70
CA LEU A 24 -12.03 4.71 3.49
C LEU A 24 -10.72 4.94 2.74
N TRP A 25 -10.22 3.92 2.02
CA TRP A 25 -9.02 4.06 1.22
C TRP A 25 -9.20 5.08 0.09
N ASN A 26 -10.32 5.01 -0.64
CA ASN A 26 -10.64 5.96 -1.70
C ASN A 26 -10.76 7.41 -1.17
N GLU A 27 -11.31 7.59 0.03
CA GLU A 27 -11.42 8.89 0.68
C GLU A 27 -10.03 9.50 1.01
N LEU A 28 -9.11 8.68 1.54
CA LEU A 28 -7.73 9.10 1.81
C LEU A 28 -6.97 9.41 0.52
N GLU A 29 -7.17 8.62 -0.54
CA GLU A 29 -6.55 8.85 -1.85
C GLU A 29 -7.00 10.20 -2.45
N ALA A 30 -8.26 10.60 -2.24
CA ALA A 30 -8.77 11.89 -2.69
C ALA A 30 -8.15 13.08 -1.93
N ASN A 31 -7.58 12.85 -0.73
CA ASN A 31 -7.02 13.88 0.14
C ASN A 31 -5.59 13.54 0.59
N PRO A 32 -4.62 13.43 -0.34
CA PRO A 32 -3.29 12.88 -0.05
C PRO A 32 -2.48 13.71 0.97
N SER A 33 -2.84 14.98 1.20
CA SER A 33 -2.21 15.83 2.22
C SER A 33 -2.58 15.45 3.66
N GLU A 34 -3.67 14.73 3.89
CA GLU A 34 -4.12 14.33 5.23
C GLU A 34 -3.26 13.21 5.83
N VAL A 35 -2.55 12.47 4.98
CA VAL A 35 -1.59 11.44 5.39
C VAL A 35 -0.17 11.96 5.09
N PRO A 36 0.44 12.74 6.01
CA PRO A 36 1.74 13.32 5.75
C PRO A 36 2.80 12.22 5.63
N VAL A 37 3.63 12.31 4.60
CA VAL A 37 4.82 11.48 4.47
C VAL A 37 5.84 11.96 5.49
N SER A 38 6.19 11.10 6.45
CA SER A 38 7.16 11.45 7.48
C SER A 38 8.57 11.56 6.88
N ARG A 39 9.45 12.27 7.58
CA ARG A 39 10.84 12.43 7.15
C ARG A 39 11.56 11.09 7.07
N GLU A 40 11.27 10.19 8.00
CA GLU A 40 11.86 8.85 8.04
C GLU A 40 11.46 8.01 6.82
N ILE A 41 10.23 8.17 6.33
CA ILE A 41 9.78 7.52 5.08
C ILE A 41 10.56 8.08 3.89
N LEU A 42 10.75 9.40 3.82
CA LEU A 42 11.55 10.02 2.74
C LEU A 42 12.99 9.53 2.76
N GLU A 43 13.64 9.49 3.93
CA GLU A 43 15.02 9.01 4.09
C GLU A 43 15.16 7.54 3.68
N GLU A 44 14.18 6.69 3.99
CA GLU A 44 14.18 5.30 3.54
C GLU A 44 13.95 5.16 2.03
N LEU A 45 13.10 6.02 1.44
CA LEU A 45 12.89 6.04 -0.01
C LEU A 45 14.17 6.45 -0.76
N ASP A 46 14.86 7.48 -0.27
CA ASP A 46 16.15 7.92 -0.82
C ASP A 46 17.20 6.82 -0.73
N ARG A 47 17.32 6.18 0.44
CA ARG A 47 18.25 5.04 0.64
C ARG A 47 17.96 3.89 -0.32
N ARG A 48 16.69 3.53 -0.54
CA ARG A 48 16.31 2.47 -1.49
C ARG A 48 16.60 2.85 -2.93
N LEU A 49 16.40 4.12 -3.27
CA LEU A 49 16.67 4.61 -4.62
C LEU A 49 18.17 4.62 -4.94
N ASP A 50 19.01 5.01 -3.98
CA ASP A 50 20.46 4.95 -4.12
C ASP A 50 20.96 3.51 -4.26
N HIS A 51 20.44 2.60 -3.43
CA HIS A 51 20.76 1.17 -3.56
C HIS A 51 20.34 0.59 -4.92
N PHE A 52 19.18 0.99 -5.46
CA PHE A 52 18.76 0.58 -6.80
C PHE A 52 19.70 1.10 -7.90
N ARG A 53 20.23 2.32 -7.76
CA ARG A 53 21.19 2.89 -8.71
C ARG A 53 22.52 2.14 -8.71
N GLU A 54 22.96 1.69 -7.53
CA GLU A 54 24.21 0.95 -7.35
C GLU A 54 24.09 -0.54 -7.74
N HIS A 55 22.94 -1.15 -7.47
CA HIS A 55 22.69 -2.58 -7.63
C HIS A 55 21.36 -2.86 -8.38
N PRO A 56 21.22 -2.45 -9.64
CA PRO A 56 19.96 -2.54 -10.37
C PRO A 56 19.47 -3.98 -10.61
N ASP A 57 20.38 -4.95 -10.61
CA ASP A 57 20.12 -6.38 -10.79
C ASP A 57 19.50 -7.07 -9.57
N GLU A 58 19.55 -6.45 -8.39
CA GLU A 58 18.87 -6.94 -7.18
C GLU A 58 17.35 -6.65 -7.17
N PHE A 59 16.87 -5.90 -8.16
CA PHE A 59 15.48 -5.45 -8.22
C PHE A 59 14.77 -6.04 -9.44
N ALA A 60 13.45 -6.23 -9.30
CA ALA A 60 12.58 -6.64 -10.40
C ALA A 60 11.59 -5.52 -10.69
N THR A 61 11.36 -5.25 -11.97
CA THR A 61 10.25 -4.40 -12.39
C THR A 61 8.92 -5.04 -11.98
N TRP A 62 7.89 -4.23 -11.80
CA TRP A 62 6.56 -4.75 -11.48
C TRP A 62 6.04 -5.69 -12.57
N GLU A 63 6.36 -5.40 -13.84
CA GLU A 63 6.09 -6.25 -15.00
C GLU A 63 6.74 -7.63 -14.85
N ALA A 64 8.02 -7.69 -14.49
CA ALA A 64 8.73 -8.96 -14.27
C ALA A 64 8.14 -9.75 -13.10
N VAL A 65 7.74 -9.07 -12.02
CA VAL A 65 7.06 -9.71 -10.88
C VAL A 65 5.71 -10.28 -11.30
N LYS A 66 4.88 -9.50 -12.02
CA LYS A 66 3.58 -9.97 -12.54
C LYS A 66 3.75 -11.18 -13.44
N GLN A 67 4.69 -11.16 -14.39
CA GLN A 67 4.96 -12.29 -15.28
C GLN A 67 5.35 -13.56 -14.51
N ARG A 68 6.17 -13.42 -13.46
CA ARG A 68 6.58 -14.54 -12.62
C ARG A 68 5.44 -15.13 -11.79
N VAL A 69 4.58 -14.27 -11.21
CA VAL A 69 3.52 -14.70 -10.28
C VAL A 69 2.27 -15.19 -11.00
N LEU A 70 1.86 -14.49 -12.06
CA LEU A 70 0.63 -14.80 -12.79
C LEU A 70 0.86 -15.82 -13.92
N GLY A 71 2.12 -16.11 -14.24
CA GLY A 71 2.50 -16.84 -15.45
C GLY A 71 2.34 -15.96 -16.70
N SER A 72 3.10 -16.25 -17.75
CA SER A 72 2.79 -15.69 -19.06
C SER A 72 1.43 -16.26 -19.49
N PRO A 73 0.47 -15.44 -19.96
CA PRO A 73 -0.70 -16.02 -20.63
C PRO A 73 -0.18 -16.89 -21.79
N ALA A 74 -0.63 -18.14 -21.81
CA ALA A 74 -0.34 -19.09 -22.87
C ALA A 74 -0.92 -18.62 -24.21
#